data_AF-A0A3C1FJ18-F1
#
_entry.id   AF-A0A3C1FJ18-F1
#
_cell.length_a   1.000
_cell.length_b   1.000
_cell.length_c   1.000
_cell.angle_alpha   90.00
_cell.angle_beta   90.00
_cell.angle_gamma   90.00
#
_symmetry.space_group_name_H-M   'P 1'
#
loop_
_entity.id
_entity.type
_entity.pdbx_description
1 polymer ?
#
loop_
_entity_poly.entity_id
_entity_poly.type
_entity_poly.pdbx_seq_one_letter_code
_entity_poly.pdbx_strand_id
1 'polypeptide(L)' 'RPFVRAGKAVFHIEYRGRIDSICKRAPSGFSTVRKHLSLNAWVRRC' A
#
# COMPACT_ATOMS: atom_id res chain seq x y z
N ARG A 1 13.36 -0.24 -6.67
CA ARG A 1 12.90 0.28 -5.36
C ARG A 1 14.00 1.12 -4.70
N PRO A 2 14.27 2.35 -5.19
CA PRO A 2 15.37 3.19 -4.70
C PRO A 2 15.21 3.58 -3.22
N PHE A 3 14.01 3.97 -2.79
CA PHE A 3 13.73 4.34 -1.40
C PHE A 3 14.01 3.22 -0.41
N VAL A 4 13.49 2.02 -0.66
CA VAL A 4 13.72 0.90 0.27
C VAL A 4 15.19 0.46 0.29
N ARG A 5 15.88 0.48 -0.86
CA ARG A 5 17.33 0.20 -0.92
C ARG A 5 18.15 1.22 -0.13
N ALA A 6 17.68 2.45 -0.03
CA ALA A 6 18.27 3.50 0.79
C ALA A 6 17.79 3.48 2.27
N GLY A 7 17.13 2.40 2.71
CA GLY A 7 16.61 2.27 4.08
C GLY A 7 15.40 3.15 4.40
N LYS A 8 14.75 3.73 3.38
CA LYS A 8 13.58 4.61 3.55
C LYS A 8 12.27 3.85 3.35
N ALA A 9 11.29 4.18 4.18
CA ALA A 9 9.92 3.65 4.04
C ALA A 9 9.26 4.13 2.74
N VAL A 10 8.37 3.30 2.19
CA VAL A 10 7.50 3.66 1.07
C VAL A 10 6.06 3.44 1.50
N PHE A 11 5.31 4.53 1.61
CA PHE A 11 3.86 4.48 1.83
C PHE A 11 3.17 4.29 0.49
N HIS A 12 2.45 3.18 0.36
CA HIS A 12 1.85 2.75 -0.90
C HIS A 12 0.33 2.68 -0.75
N ILE A 13 -0.40 3.36 -1.63
CA ILE A 13 -1.85 3.49 -1.55
C ILE A 13 -2.47 2.90 -2.81
N GLU A 14 -3.33 1.90 -2.63
CA GLU A 14 -4.14 1.31 -3.68
C GLU A 14 -5.59 1.75 -3.54
N TYR A 15 -6.19 2.23 -4.62
CA TYR A 15 -7.56 2.75 -4.62
C TYR A 15 -8.60 1.74 -5.10
N ARG A 16 -8.17 0.69 -5.80
CA ARG A 16 -9.04 -0.28 -6.48
C ARG A 16 -8.59 -1.72 -6.23
N GLY A 17 -9.52 -2.67 -6.38
CA GLY A 17 -9.28 -4.10 -6.14
C GLY A 17 -9.63 -4.56 -4.72
N ARG A 18 -9.63 -5.88 -4.51
CA ARG A 18 -9.85 -6.50 -3.18
C ARG A 18 -8.55 -6.47 -2.37
N ILE A 19 -8.65 -6.29 -1.05
CA ILE A 19 -7.45 -6.21 -0.19
C ILE A 19 -6.59 -7.47 -0.30
N ASP A 20 -7.19 -8.66 -0.37
CA ASP A 20 -6.46 -9.93 -0.41
C ASP A 20 -5.60 -10.03 -1.69
N SER A 21 -6.14 -9.55 -2.81
CA SER A 21 -5.44 -9.49 -4.09
C SER A 21 -4.38 -8.40 -4.15
N ILE A 22 -4.56 -7.30 -3.41
CA ILE A 22 -3.55 -6.25 -3.26
C ILE A 22 -2.38 -6.79 -2.44
N CYS A 23 -2.64 -7.36 -1.27
CA CYS A 23 -1.58 -7.81 -0.36
C CYS A 23 -0.73 -8.93 -0.94
N LYS A 24 -1.33 -9.86 -1.69
CA LYS A 24 -0.59 -10.90 -2.42
C LYS A 24 0.40 -10.34 -3.47
N ARG A 25 0.16 -9.13 -3.99
CA ARG A 25 0.98 -8.48 -5.03
C ARG A 25 1.79 -7.29 -4.50
N ALA A 26 1.63 -6.95 -3.22
CA ALA A 26 2.29 -5.80 -2.62
C ALA A 26 3.83 -6.00 -2.68
N PRO A 27 4.59 -5.05 -3.21
CA PRO A 27 6.05 -5.16 -3.23
C PRO A 27 6.60 -5.28 -1.80
N SER A 28 7.52 -6.23 -1.58
CA SER A 28 8.19 -6.36 -0.29
C SER A 28 8.82 -5.03 0.15
N GLY A 29 8.70 -4.70 1.43
CA GLY A 29 9.22 -3.46 2.03
C GLY A 29 8.39 -2.21 1.73
N PHE A 30 7.15 -2.36 1.22
CA PHE A 30 6.20 -1.25 1.09
C PHE A 30 5.15 -1.34 2.21
N SER A 31 4.83 -0.21 2.82
CA SER A 31 3.71 -0.07 3.75
C SER A 31 2.44 0.18 2.93
N THR A 32 1.76 -0.91 2.54
CA THR A 32 0.61 -0.85 1.62
C THR A 32 -0.72 -0.76 2.35
N VAL A 33 -1.56 0.19 1.92
CA VAL A 33 -2.95 0.30 2.37
C VAL A 33 -3.89 0.40 1.17
N ARG A 34 -5.13 -0.07 1.37
CA ARG A 34 -6.25 0.25 0.49
C ARG A 34 -7.04 1.41 1.06
N LYS A 35 -7.33 2.40 0.23
CA LYS A 35 -8.11 3.59 0.58
C LYS A 35 -9.21 3.85 -0.43
N HIS A 36 -10.22 4.63 -0.04
CA HIS A 36 -11.06 5.32 -1.01
C HIS A 36 -10.28 6.48 -1.65
N LEU A 37 -10.60 6.81 -2.90
CA LEU A 37 -9.93 7.90 -3.61
C LEU A 37 -10.18 9.27 -2.96
N SER A 38 -11.30 9.45 -2.26
CA SER A 38 -11.57 10.65 -1.46
C SER A 38 -10.70 10.77 -0.20
N LEU A 39 -9.86 9.76 0.09
CA LEU A 39 -8.95 9.73 1.22
C LEU A 39 -9.62 9.95 2.59
N ASN A 40 -10.90 9.57 2.72
CA ASN A 40 -11.60 9.59 3.99
C ASN A 40 -10.99 8.64 5.03
N ALA A 41 -11.52 8.60 6.25
CA ALA A 41 -10.94 7.83 7.36
C ALA A 41 -10.88 6.31 7.12
N TRP A 42 -11.64 5.76 6.17
CA TRP A 42 -11.67 4.33 5.90
C TRP A 42 -10.30 3.82 5.41
N VAL A 43 -9.86 2.68 5.93
CA VAL A 43 -8.58 2.05 5.54
C VAL A 43 -8.64 0.54 5.72
N ARG A 44 -7.98 -0.20 4.82
CA ARG A 44 -7.62 -1.61 5.04
C ARG A 44 -6.12 -1.79 4.82
N ARG A 45 -5.48 -2.55 5.69
CA ARG A 45 -4.04 -2.80 5.66
C ARG A 45 -3.76 -4.21 5.16
N CYS A 46 -2.59 -4.36 4.55
CA CYS A 46 -1.84 -5.60 4.61
C CYS A 46 -1.13 -5.64 5.98
#